data_AF-A0A163F2U3-F1
#
_entry.id   AF-A0A163F2U3-F1
#
_cell.length_a   1.000
_cell.length_b   1.000
_cell.length_c   1.000
_cell.angle_alpha   90.00
_cell.angle_beta   90.00
_cell.angle_gamma   90.00
#
_symmetry.space_group_name_H-M   'P 1'
#
loop_
_entity.id
_entity.type
_entity.pdbx_description
1 polymer ?
#
loop_
_entity_poly.entity_id
_entity_poly.type
_entity_poly.pdbx_seq_one_letter_code
_entity_poly.pdbx_strand_id
1 'polypeptide(L)'
;MITEIRFETTESGPLLPNQERVHDVRITRKGLIVHELLSTKEAGERGMRHTRNEYNIDPDRAAAFLDSLTTEFQVGEWPTDFGSPVLEGRTYEVTILQDDGSVQRSRGTVDLPPGGEEIAMAVRRLAAFKKDPWVF
;
A
#
# COMPACT_ATOMS: atom_id res chain seq x y z
N MET A 1 -10.86 -14.74 6.93
CA MET A 1 -9.41 -14.65 7.20
C MET A 1 -8.76 -13.91 6.05
N ILE A 2 -7.90 -12.92 6.33
CA ILE A 2 -7.27 -12.14 5.26
C ILE A 2 -6.25 -13.00 4.51
N THR A 3 -6.40 -13.09 3.19
CA THR A 3 -5.47 -13.79 2.29
C THR A 3 -4.52 -12.84 1.57
N GLU A 4 -4.93 -11.59 1.38
CA GLU A 4 -4.12 -10.54 0.73
C GLU A 4 -4.55 -9.16 1.23
N ILE A 5 -3.58 -8.26 1.34
CA ILE A 5 -3.81 -6.82 1.44
C ILE A 5 -3.00 -6.10 0.37
N ARG A 6 -3.58 -5.06 -0.23
CA ARG A 6 -2.95 -4.18 -1.21
C ARG A 6 -3.10 -2.73 -0.76
N PHE A 7 -1.99 -2.00 -0.76
CA PHE A 7 -1.92 -0.57 -0.52
C PHE A 7 -1.51 0.12 -1.81
N GLU A 8 -2.40 0.92 -2.40
CA GLU A 8 -2.09 1.76 -3.55
C GLU A 8 -2.08 3.22 -3.09
N THR A 9 -0.91 3.86 -3.10
CA THR A 9 -0.75 5.28 -2.76
C THR A 9 -0.36 6.07 -4.00
N THR A 10 -1.12 7.11 -4.31
CA THR A 10 -0.94 7.97 -5.47
C THR A 10 -0.69 9.42 -5.05
N GLU A 11 0.34 10.04 -5.61
CA GLU A 11 0.58 11.49 -5.53
C GLU A 11 -0.12 12.18 -6.70
N SER A 12 -0.95 13.18 -6.41
CA SER A 12 -1.63 14.04 -7.40
C SER A 12 -0.93 15.39 -7.57
N GLY A 13 -1.17 16.07 -8.70
CA GLY A 13 -0.56 17.38 -9.00
C GLY A 13 0.45 17.33 -10.15
N PRO A 14 1.17 18.45 -10.41
CA PRO A 14 2.08 18.58 -11.56
C PRO A 14 3.13 17.48 -11.64
N LEU A 15 3.51 17.09 -12.86
CA LEU A 15 4.55 16.09 -13.11
C LEU A 15 5.91 16.78 -13.18
N LEU A 16 6.72 16.66 -12.13
CA LEU A 16 8.12 17.06 -12.16
C LEU A 16 9.00 15.84 -12.53
N PRO A 17 10.19 16.04 -13.15
CA PRO A 17 11.09 14.92 -13.46
C PRO A 17 11.53 14.15 -12.22
N ASN A 18 11.76 12.84 -12.38
CA ASN A 18 12.26 11.94 -11.32
C ASN A 18 11.39 11.88 -10.06
N GLN A 19 10.08 12.11 -10.18
CA GLN A 19 9.13 11.99 -9.08
C GLN A 19 8.41 10.65 -9.12
N GLU A 20 8.42 9.96 -7.99
CA GLU A 20 7.49 8.87 -7.71
C GLU A 20 6.06 9.43 -7.70
N ARG A 21 5.15 8.69 -8.33
CA ARG A 21 3.74 9.06 -8.47
C ARG A 21 2.81 8.01 -7.89
N VAL A 22 3.18 6.74 -7.98
CA VAL A 22 2.39 5.65 -7.45
C VAL A 22 3.32 4.65 -6.79
N HIS A 23 2.92 4.18 -5.61
CA HIS A 23 3.42 2.95 -5.01
C HIS A 23 2.25 2.01 -4.83
N ASP A 24 2.42 0.77 -5.25
CA ASP A 24 1.47 -0.32 -5.04
C ASP A 24 2.19 -1.44 -4.30
N VAL A 25 1.71 -1.76 -3.10
CA VAL A 25 2.29 -2.76 -2.22
C VAL A 25 1.25 -3.82 -1.95
N ARG A 26 1.45 -5.00 -2.51
CA ARG A 26 0.59 -6.16 -2.30
C ARG A 26 1.30 -7.20 -1.46
N ILE A 27 0.66 -7.63 -0.39
CA ILE A 27 1.17 -8.61 0.57
C ILE A 27 0.20 -9.78 0.62
N THR A 28 0.69 -10.97 0.28
CA THR A 28 -0.10 -12.20 0.32
C THR A 28 0.21 -13.01 1.57
N ARG A 29 -0.76 -13.78 2.04
CA ARG A 29 -0.59 -14.70 3.18
C ARG A 29 0.46 -15.78 2.95
N LYS A 30 0.77 -16.08 1.67
CA LYS A 30 1.80 -17.06 1.28
C LYS A 30 3.23 -16.52 1.34
N GLY A 31 3.43 -15.29 1.82
CA GLY A 31 4.76 -14.70 1.96
C GLY A 31 5.28 -13.97 0.72
N LEU A 32 4.49 -13.83 -0.35
CA LEU A 32 4.86 -12.98 -1.47
C LEU A 32 4.46 -11.53 -1.20
N ILE A 33 5.42 -10.61 -1.34
CA ILE A 33 5.22 -9.16 -1.39
C ILE A 33 5.58 -8.67 -2.78
N VAL A 34 4.68 -7.94 -3.43
CA VAL A 34 4.93 -7.25 -4.70
C VAL A 34 4.89 -5.75 -4.45
N HIS A 35 5.96 -5.05 -4.82
CA HIS A 35 6.06 -3.59 -4.76
C HIS A 35 6.25 -3.03 -6.15
N GLU A 36 5.26 -2.31 -6.64
CA GLU A 36 5.29 -1.63 -7.93
C GLU A 36 5.40 -0.13 -7.74
N LEU A 37 6.23 0.52 -8.55
CA LEU A 37 6.46 1.95 -8.51
C LEU A 37 6.26 2.54 -9.90
N LEU A 38 5.50 3.62 -9.99
CA LEU A 38 5.46 4.50 -11.15
C LEU A 38 6.15 5.80 -10.81
N SER A 39 7.12 6.18 -11.63
CA SER A 39 7.85 7.45 -11.50
C SER A 39 7.89 8.19 -12.83
N THR A 40 7.92 9.51 -12.81
CA THR A 40 8.24 10.31 -13.99
C THR A 40 9.70 10.10 -14.37
N LYS A 41 9.99 10.12 -15.67
CA LYS A 41 11.36 9.99 -16.18
C LYS A 41 12.19 11.26 -15.96
N GLU A 42 13.47 11.20 -16.29
CA GLU A 42 14.42 12.31 -16.19
C GLU A 42 14.04 13.48 -17.12
N ALA A 43 14.61 14.66 -16.83
CA ALA A 43 14.37 15.85 -17.63
C ALA A 43 14.80 15.62 -19.09
N GLY A 44 13.88 15.81 -20.03
CA GLY A 44 14.10 15.55 -21.46
C GLY A 44 13.55 14.21 -21.95
N GLU A 45 13.15 13.30 -21.06
CA GLU A 45 12.44 12.07 -21.39
C GLU A 45 10.93 12.24 -21.18
N ARG A 46 10.11 11.76 -22.13
CA ARG A 46 8.65 11.75 -21.98
C ARG A 46 8.17 10.42 -21.38
N GLY A 47 7.16 10.50 -20.52
CA GLY A 47 6.41 9.36 -20.01
C GLY A 47 6.83 8.90 -18.60
N MET A 48 6.39 7.68 -18.26
CA MET A 48 6.56 7.08 -16.93
C MET A 48 7.55 5.92 -16.99
N ARG A 49 8.24 5.69 -15.87
CA ARG A 49 9.05 4.50 -15.58
C ARG A 49 8.29 3.64 -14.59
N HIS A 50 8.00 2.40 -14.97
CA HIS A 50 7.43 1.38 -14.11
C HIS A 50 8.53 0.45 -13.61
N THR A 51 8.53 0.16 -12.31
CA THR A 51 9.44 -0.80 -11.69
C THR A 51 8.63 -1.75 -10.82
N ARG A 52 8.90 -3.04 -10.90
CA ARG A 52 8.28 -4.07 -10.07
C ARG A 52 9.34 -4.85 -9.33
N ASN A 53 9.20 -4.96 -8.02
CA ASN A 53 10.06 -5.75 -7.15
C ASN A 53 9.22 -6.78 -6.41
N GLU A 54 9.72 -8.01 -6.36
CA GLU A 54 9.08 -9.10 -5.63
C GLU A 54 9.99 -9.52 -4.49
N TYR A 55 9.39 -9.76 -3.32
CA TYR A 55 10.08 -10.19 -2.12
C TYR A 55 9.36 -11.42 -1.58
N ASN A 56 10.12 -12.47 -1.26
CA ASN A 56 9.60 -13.65 -0.59
C ASN A 56 10.04 -13.58 0.87
N ILE A 57 9.06 -13.61 1.76
CA ILE A 57 9.24 -13.67 3.22
C ILE A 57 8.67 -14.98 3.74
N ASP A 58 8.99 -15.30 5.00
CA ASP A 58 8.38 -16.42 5.70
C ASP A 58 6.84 -16.32 5.67
N PRO A 59 6.11 -17.34 5.14
CA PRO A 59 4.65 -17.34 5.13
C PRO A 59 4.03 -17.15 6.51
N ASP A 60 4.65 -17.69 7.57
CA ASP A 60 4.11 -17.55 8.94
C ASP A 60 4.23 -16.10 9.41
N ARG A 61 5.30 -15.40 9.01
CA ARG A 61 5.48 -13.98 9.28
C ARG A 61 4.47 -13.12 8.52
N ALA A 62 4.17 -13.47 7.26
CA ALA A 62 3.15 -12.78 6.48
C ALA A 62 1.74 -13.01 7.07
N ALA A 63 1.44 -14.26 7.44
CA ALA A 63 0.18 -14.62 8.10
C ALA A 63 -0.01 -13.87 9.42
N ALA A 64 1.03 -13.81 10.27
CA ALA A 64 1.00 -13.08 11.53
C ALA A 64 0.71 -11.58 11.33
N PHE A 65 1.33 -10.95 10.33
CA PHE A 65 1.01 -9.55 9.98
C PHE A 65 -0.44 -9.40 9.51
N LEU A 66 -0.94 -10.28 8.64
CA LEU A 66 -2.33 -10.21 8.18
C LEU A 66 -3.34 -10.46 9.30
N ASP A 67 -2.98 -11.29 10.29
CA ASP A 67 -3.83 -11.54 11.45
C ASP A 67 -3.85 -10.33 12.38
N SER A 68 -2.71 -9.65 12.59
CA SER A 68 -2.65 -8.42 13.38
C SER A 68 -3.53 -7.31 12.81
N LEU A 69 -3.68 -7.24 11.48
CA LEU A 69 -4.64 -6.31 10.85
C LEU A 69 -6.08 -6.54 11.34
N THR A 70 -6.46 -7.79 11.58
CA THR A 70 -7.81 -8.11 12.07
C THR A 70 -7.90 -7.93 13.59
N THR A 71 -6.91 -8.42 14.34
CA THR A 71 -6.99 -8.51 15.80
C THR A 71 -6.57 -7.24 16.53
N GLU A 72 -5.59 -6.49 15.99
CA GLU A 72 -5.03 -5.29 16.62
C GLU A 72 -5.56 -4.02 15.99
N PHE A 73 -5.61 -3.97 14.64
CA PHE A 73 -5.99 -2.77 13.90
C PHE A 73 -7.46 -2.73 13.48
N GLN A 74 -8.19 -3.83 13.70
CA GLN A 74 -9.62 -3.98 13.39
C GLN A 74 -9.98 -3.47 11.99
N VAL A 75 -9.17 -3.81 10.97
CA VAL A 75 -9.38 -3.31 9.59
C VAL A 75 -10.76 -3.66 9.03
N GLY A 76 -11.42 -4.69 9.54
CA GLY A 76 -12.79 -5.06 9.17
C GLY A 76 -13.86 -4.04 9.60
N GLU A 77 -13.53 -3.13 10.52
CA GLU A 77 -14.42 -2.07 11.00
C GLU A 77 -14.16 -0.73 10.31
N TRP A 78 -13.15 -0.67 9.43
CA TRP A 78 -12.81 0.56 8.73
C TRP A 78 -13.95 1.01 7.81
N PRO A 79 -14.29 2.32 7.80
CA PRO A 79 -15.18 2.87 6.79
C PRO A 79 -14.59 2.68 5.38
N THR A 80 -15.47 2.76 4.38
CA THR A 80 -15.07 2.73 2.97
C THR A 80 -14.32 3.99 2.54
N ASP A 81 -14.51 5.10 3.26
CA ASP A 81 -13.92 6.40 2.95
C ASP A 81 -13.47 7.12 4.22
N PHE A 82 -12.17 7.35 4.32
CA PHE A 82 -11.50 8.19 5.32
C PHE A 82 -11.20 9.59 4.75
N GLY A 83 -11.47 9.82 3.47
CA GLY A 83 -10.99 11.00 2.75
C GLY A 83 -11.70 12.28 3.14
N SER A 84 -10.90 13.35 3.25
CA SER A 84 -11.36 14.72 3.08
C SER A 84 -11.03 15.19 1.65
N PRO A 85 -11.91 15.96 0.98
CA PRO A 85 -11.66 16.44 -0.37
C PRO A 85 -10.41 17.31 -0.43
N VAL A 86 -9.43 16.90 -1.23
CA VAL A 86 -8.19 17.64 -1.49
C VAL A 86 -8.01 17.87 -2.98
N LEU A 87 -7.56 19.08 -3.34
CA LEU A 87 -7.25 19.47 -4.72
C LEU A 87 -5.88 18.93 -5.17
N GLU A 88 -4.93 18.82 -4.25
CA GLU A 88 -3.57 18.32 -4.46
C GLU A 88 -3.11 17.54 -3.22
N GLY A 89 -2.29 16.50 -3.41
CA GLY A 89 -1.73 15.69 -2.34
C GLY A 89 -1.78 14.18 -2.60
N ARG A 90 -1.50 13.41 -1.55
CA ARG A 90 -1.55 11.95 -1.58
C ARG A 90 -2.95 11.43 -1.32
N THR A 91 -3.27 10.38 -2.06
CA THR A 91 -4.47 9.57 -1.86
C THR A 91 -4.05 8.12 -1.75
N TYR A 92 -4.71 7.35 -0.89
CA TYR A 92 -4.46 5.93 -0.78
C TYR A 92 -5.76 5.13 -0.96
N GLU A 93 -5.63 3.93 -1.48
CA GLU A 93 -6.65 2.89 -1.45
C GLU A 93 -6.05 1.63 -0.82
N VAL A 94 -6.75 1.08 0.16
CA VAL A 94 -6.47 -0.22 0.76
C VAL A 94 -7.51 -1.22 0.28
N THR A 95 -7.07 -2.30 -0.34
CA THR A 95 -7.91 -3.43 -0.72
C THR A 95 -7.53 -4.65 0.10
N ILE A 96 -8.51 -5.30 0.73
CA ILE A 96 -8.34 -6.50 1.56
C ILE A 96 -9.15 -7.64 0.93
N LEU A 97 -8.49 -8.76 0.64
CA LEU A 97 -9.12 -9.98 0.15
C LEU A 97 -9.20 -11.02 1.27
N GLN A 98 -10.39 -11.55 1.49
CA GLN A 98 -10.64 -12.63 2.44
C GLN A 98 -10.59 -14.01 1.77
N ASP A 99 -10.52 -15.05 2.58
CA ASP A 99 -10.52 -16.47 2.16
C ASP A 99 -11.85 -16.94 1.55
N ASP A 100 -12.97 -16.32 1.96
CA ASP A 100 -14.28 -16.53 1.35
C ASP A 100 -14.45 -15.81 -0.01
N GLY A 101 -13.41 -15.10 -0.46
CA GLY A 101 -13.39 -14.32 -1.69
C GLY A 101 -14.01 -12.93 -1.58
N SER A 102 -14.49 -12.52 -0.39
CA SER A 102 -14.98 -11.16 -0.17
C SER A 102 -13.83 -10.14 -0.26
N VAL A 103 -14.17 -8.95 -0.76
CA VAL A 103 -13.23 -7.85 -0.96
C VAL A 103 -13.75 -6.62 -0.23
N GLN A 104 -12.92 -6.08 0.66
CA GLN A 104 -13.15 -4.79 1.31
C GLN A 104 -12.22 -3.75 0.72
N ARG A 105 -12.74 -2.54 0.51
CA ARG A 105 -11.95 -1.38 0.08
C ARG A 105 -12.18 -0.20 1.00
N SER A 106 -11.09 0.47 1.35
CA SER A 106 -11.09 1.71 2.09
C SER A 106 -10.16 2.70 1.41
N ARG A 107 -10.63 3.91 1.15
CA ARG A 107 -9.82 4.98 0.56
C ARG A 107 -9.59 6.11 1.55
N GLY A 108 -8.55 6.89 1.35
CA GLY A 108 -8.31 8.11 2.12
C GLY A 108 -7.30 9.02 1.45
N THR A 109 -7.00 10.14 2.10
CA THR A 109 -6.16 11.19 1.55
C THR A 109 -5.11 11.64 2.55
N VAL A 110 -5.48 12.61 3.39
CA VAL A 110 -4.59 13.27 4.36
C VAL A 110 -4.58 12.54 5.70
N ASP A 111 -5.76 12.12 6.15
CA ASP A 111 -5.91 11.46 7.43
C ASP A 111 -5.61 9.96 7.28
N LEU A 112 -4.67 9.47 8.08
CA LEU A 112 -4.36 8.05 8.16
C LEU A 112 -5.54 7.30 8.77
N PRO A 113 -5.78 6.03 8.39
CA PRO A 113 -6.72 5.21 9.12
C PRO A 113 -6.17 4.93 10.53
N PRO A 114 -7.01 4.47 11.48
CA PRO A 114 -6.57 4.07 12.80
C PRO A 114 -5.40 3.07 12.73
N GLY A 115 -4.29 3.38 13.41
CA GLY A 115 -3.08 2.57 13.40
C GLY A 115 -2.26 2.64 12.10
N GLY A 116 -2.53 3.60 11.21
CA GLY A 116 -1.91 3.70 9.90
C GLY A 116 -0.39 3.83 9.94
N GLU A 117 0.16 4.59 10.91
CA GLU A 117 1.62 4.72 11.07
C GLU A 117 2.26 3.38 11.48
N GLU A 118 1.65 2.67 12.43
CA GLU A 118 2.10 1.39 12.92
C GLU A 118 2.03 0.32 11.82
N ILE A 119 0.96 0.31 11.02
CA ILE A 119 0.81 -0.56 9.85
C ILE A 119 1.91 -0.25 8.82
N ALA A 120 2.13 1.03 8.49
CA ALA A 120 3.17 1.43 7.54
C ALA A 120 4.56 0.99 8.01
N MET A 121 4.85 1.16 9.31
CA MET A 121 6.10 0.68 9.92
C MET A 121 6.21 -0.84 9.90
N ALA A 122 5.13 -1.56 10.21
CA ALA A 122 5.10 -3.02 10.16
C ALA A 122 5.39 -3.52 8.75
N VAL A 123 4.75 -2.94 7.73
CA VAL A 123 5.00 -3.27 6.32
C VAL A 123 6.47 -3.06 5.96
N ARG A 124 7.04 -1.88 6.26
CA ARG A 124 8.46 -1.57 5.98
C ARG A 124 9.44 -2.56 6.63
N ARG A 125 9.05 -3.17 7.76
CA ARG A 125 9.87 -4.16 8.46
C ARG A 125 9.75 -5.57 7.86
N LEU A 126 8.71 -5.88 7.09
CA LEU A 126 8.47 -7.23 6.56
C LEU A 126 9.61 -7.70 5.63
N ALA A 127 10.13 -6.82 4.79
CA ALA A 127 11.20 -7.13 3.85
C ALA A 127 12.24 -6.01 3.81
N ALA A 128 13.45 -6.34 3.35
CA ALA A 128 14.45 -5.35 3.00
C ALA A 128 14.11 -4.76 1.61
N PHE A 129 13.15 -3.82 1.58
CA PHE A 129 12.73 -3.21 0.33
C PHE A 129 13.90 -2.47 -0.34
N LYS A 130 14.00 -2.58 -1.68
CA LYS A 130 14.96 -1.78 -2.45
C LYS A 130 14.66 -0.28 -2.37
N LYS A 131 13.40 0.04 -2.13
CA LYS A 131 12.88 1.40 -1.97
C LYS A 131 11.77 1.36 -0.94
N ASP A 132 11.79 2.29 0.01
CA ASP A 132 10.76 2.33 1.04
C ASP A 132 9.36 2.51 0.41
N PRO A 133 8.41 1.62 0.71
CA PRO A 133 7.06 1.73 0.20
C PRO A 133 6.33 2.93 0.81
N TRP A 134 5.52 3.60 -0.01
CA TRP A 134 4.45 4.45 0.49
C TRP A 134 3.29 3.55 0.90
N VAL A 135 2.92 3.63 2.17
CA VAL A 135 1.78 2.94 2.77
C VAL A 135 1.04 4.04 3.50
N PHE A 136 -0.11 4.42 2.93
CA PHE A 136 -0.86 5.66 3.18
C PHE A 136 -0.19 6.93 2.63
#